data_AF-A0A3N8EE04-F1
#
_entry.id   AF-A0A3N8EE04-F1
#
_cell.length_a   1.000
_cell.length_b   1.000
_cell.length_c   1.000
_cell.angle_alpha   90.00
_cell.angle_beta   90.00
_cell.angle_gamma   90.00
#
_symmetry.space_group_name_H-M   'P 1'
#
loop_
_entity.id
_entity.type
_entity.pdbx_description
1 polymer ?
#
loop_
_entity_poly.entity_id
_entity_poly.type
_entity_poly.pdbx_seq_one_letter_code
_entity_poly.pdbx_strand_id
1 'polypeptide(L)'
;MEQTGSSAVSAVPPRGRPSAHVDASADTLVEVWGDTVATKHLAWSVLLGVAISLGAFEAGRFALASFVRDAAIARAYAMLIGLGGCLLGGVLCALLFKPKRTVIEHAAGGPERDEALRQLAEASGGLGAASDLSPSARAEMEELGLLDLFASYEASSARARTGGR
;
A
#
# COMPACT_ATOMS: atom_id res chain seq x y z
N MET A 1 -49.21 3.24 -40.46
CA MET A 1 -48.80 1.82 -40.47
C MET A 1 -47.30 1.81 -40.26
N GLU A 2 -46.85 1.62 -39.01
CA GLU A 2 -46.40 0.31 -38.45
C GLU A 2 -44.96 0.02 -38.93
N GLN A 3 -43.92 -0.31 -38.16
CA GLN A 3 -43.66 -0.74 -36.78
C GLN A 3 -42.21 -0.28 -36.45
N THR A 4 -41.91 0.43 -35.35
CA THR A 4 -41.44 -0.12 -34.05
C THR A 4 -40.48 -1.32 -34.13
N GLY A 5 -39.21 -1.08 -33.82
CA GLY A 5 -38.19 -2.11 -33.58
C GLY A 5 -37.19 -1.63 -32.52
N SER A 6 -37.68 -1.48 -31.29
CA SER A 6 -36.91 -1.17 -30.09
C SER A 6 -36.15 -2.44 -29.65
N SER A 7 -34.83 -2.46 -29.83
CA SER A 7 -33.96 -3.45 -29.18
C SER A 7 -33.35 -2.82 -27.94
N ALA A 8 -34.07 -2.95 -26.84
CA ALA A 8 -33.59 -2.61 -25.51
C ALA A 8 -32.47 -3.58 -25.12
N VAL A 9 -31.23 -3.07 -25.00
CA VAL A 9 -30.16 -3.76 -24.29
C VAL A 9 -30.55 -3.78 -22.81
N SER A 10 -30.99 -4.94 -22.33
CA SER A 10 -31.30 -5.17 -20.93
C SER A 10 -30.00 -5.06 -20.11
N ALA A 11 -29.81 -3.92 -19.45
CA ALA A 11 -28.72 -3.71 -18.51
C ALA A 11 -28.82 -4.74 -17.37
N VAL A 12 -27.81 -5.61 -17.27
CA VAL A 12 -27.64 -6.52 -16.13
C VAL A 12 -27.36 -5.65 -14.89
N PRO A 13 -28.17 -5.74 -13.81
CA PRO A 13 -27.89 -4.97 -12.61
C PRO A 13 -26.59 -5.48 -11.97
N PRO A 14 -25.72 -4.60 -11.43
CA PRO A 14 -24.56 -5.05 -10.68
C PRO A 14 -25.08 -5.80 -9.45
N ARG A 15 -24.82 -7.12 -9.39
CA ARG A 15 -25.04 -7.90 -8.17
C ARG A 15 -24.18 -7.27 -7.08
N GLY A 16 -24.84 -6.67 -6.10
CA GLY A 16 -24.21 -6.19 -4.88
C GLY A 16 -23.40 -7.34 -4.28
N ARG A 17 -22.10 -7.12 -4.13
CA ARG A 17 -21.27 -8.01 -3.31
C ARG A 17 -21.89 -8.00 -1.91
N PRO A 18 -22.12 -9.15 -1.28
CA PRO A 18 -22.44 -9.16 0.14
C PRO A 18 -21.27 -8.48 0.86
N SER A 19 -21.53 -7.30 1.41
CA SER A 19 -20.63 -6.62 2.33
C SER A 19 -20.40 -7.59 3.48
N ALA A 20 -19.26 -8.29 3.41
CA ALA A 20 -18.76 -9.05 4.54
C ALA A 20 -18.57 -8.03 5.66
N HIS A 21 -19.48 -8.05 6.62
CA HIS A 21 -19.38 -7.35 7.88
C HIS A 21 -18.19 -7.99 8.61
N VAL A 22 -16.99 -7.49 8.33
CA VAL A 22 -15.81 -7.76 9.13
C VAL A 22 -15.89 -6.82 10.31
N ASP A 23 -16.62 -7.24 11.34
CA ASP A 23 -16.57 -6.64 12.66
C ASP A 23 -15.20 -6.92 13.28
N ALA A 24 -14.22 -6.09 12.91
CA ALA A 24 -12.95 -5.94 13.58
C ALA A 24 -12.64 -4.44 13.63
N SER A 25 -13.28 -3.72 14.56
CA SER A 25 -13.04 -2.32 14.95
C SER A 25 -11.99 -1.55 14.14
N ALA A 26 -12.41 -1.09 12.96
CA ALA A 26 -12.08 0.17 12.32
C ALA A 26 -10.66 0.74 12.57
N ASP A 27 -9.64 0.13 11.98
CA ASP A 27 -8.45 0.90 11.59
C ASP A 27 -8.53 1.18 10.10
N THR A 28 -9.00 2.36 9.73
CA THR A 28 -8.88 2.82 8.34
C THR A 28 -7.39 2.91 8.06
N LEU A 29 -6.91 2.05 7.17
CA LEU A 29 -5.53 2.06 6.68
C LEU A 29 -5.44 3.05 5.52
N VAL A 30 -4.38 3.86 5.50
CA VAL A 30 -4.08 4.80 4.42
C VAL A 30 -2.63 4.62 3.98
N GLU A 31 -2.41 4.73 2.68
CA GLU A 31 -1.07 4.70 2.09
C GLU A 31 -0.43 6.09 2.17
N VAL A 32 0.72 6.17 2.83
CA VAL A 32 1.46 7.40 3.06
C VAL A 32 2.91 7.12 2.69
N TRP A 33 3.42 7.77 1.64
CA TRP A 33 4.80 7.58 1.15
C TRP A 33 5.16 6.11 0.87
N GLY A 34 4.22 5.34 0.31
CA GLY A 34 4.42 3.92 -0.02
C GLY A 34 4.41 2.97 1.18
N ASP A 35 4.05 3.45 2.38
CA ASP A 35 3.81 2.62 3.56
C ASP A 35 2.33 2.67 3.98
N THR A 36 1.81 1.55 4.49
CA THR A 36 0.42 1.45 4.92
C THR A 36 0.32 1.71 6.41
N VAL A 37 -0.30 2.83 6.78
CA VAL A 37 -0.40 3.27 8.18
C VAL A 37 -1.85 3.33 8.64
N ALA A 38 -2.07 3.00 9.91
CA ALA A 38 -3.36 3.17 10.56
C ALA A 38 -3.64 4.65 10.85
N THR A 39 -4.73 5.19 10.27
CA THR A 39 -5.14 6.60 10.40
C THR A 39 -5.20 7.08 11.85
N LYS A 40 -5.72 6.26 12.77
CA LYS A 40 -5.83 6.65 14.19
C LYS A 40 -4.47 6.79 14.86
N HIS A 41 -3.55 5.87 14.60
CA HIS A 41 -2.20 5.92 15.16
C HIS A 41 -1.39 7.09 14.59
N LEU A 42 -1.58 7.39 13.30
CA LEU A 42 -1.02 8.58 12.67
C LEU A 42 -1.57 9.88 13.28
N ALA A 43 -2.89 9.97 13.46
CA ALA A 43 -3.49 11.16 14.07
C ALA A 43 -2.97 11.37 15.51
N TRP A 44 -2.88 10.29 16.30
CA TRP A 44 -2.34 10.36 17.66
C TRP A 44 -0.86 10.73 17.70
N SER A 45 -0.03 10.25 16.76
CA SER A 45 1.39 10.61 16.72
C SER A 45 1.60 12.08 16.37
N VAL A 46 0.84 12.61 15.40
CA VAL A 46 0.87 14.04 15.05
C VAL A 46 0.46 14.90 16.24
N LEU A 47 -0.66 14.58 16.89
CA LEU A 47 -1.15 15.32 18.06
C LEU A 47 -0.13 15.30 19.20
N LEU A 48 0.46 14.13 19.48
CA LEU A 48 1.48 13.99 20.52
C LEU A 48 2.74 14.81 20.18
N GLY A 49 3.20 14.78 18.92
CA GLY A 49 4.35 15.56 18.47
C GLY A 49 4.13 17.07 18.60
N VAL A 50 2.94 17.55 18.21
CA VAL A 50 2.54 18.97 18.37
C VAL A 50 2.51 19.34 19.86
N ALA A 51 1.85 18.54 20.70
CA ALA A 51 1.75 18.80 22.13
C ALA A 51 3.12 18.87 22.83
N ILE A 52 4.01 17.93 22.53
CA ILE A 52 5.36 17.90 23.11
C ILE A 52 6.19 19.09 22.62
N SER A 53 6.10 19.43 21.33
CA SER A 53 6.89 20.52 20.74
C SER A 53 6.47 21.89 21.28
N LEU A 54 5.15 22.16 21.36
CA LEU A 54 4.63 23.39 21.95
C LEU A 54 4.89 23.45 23.46
N GLY A 55 4.70 22.33 24.16
CA GLY A 55 4.98 22.23 25.59
C GLY A 55 6.45 22.49 25.91
N ALA A 56 7.37 21.92 25.15
CA ALA A 56 8.81 22.14 25.31
C ALA A 56 9.20 23.59 25.00
N PHE A 57 8.62 24.19 23.96
CA PHE A 57 8.86 25.60 23.63
C PHE A 57 8.40 26.54 24.76
N GLU A 58 7.18 26.36 25.26
CA GLU A 58 6.64 27.25 26.30
C GLU A 58 7.32 27.03 27.65
N ALA A 59 7.62 25.77 28.01
CA ALA A 59 8.42 25.46 29.19
C ALA A 59 9.83 26.07 29.08
N GLY A 60 10.45 25.98 27.89
CA GLY A 60 11.73 26.60 27.60
C GLY A 60 11.68 28.13 27.74
N ARG A 61 10.65 28.78 27.19
CA ARG A 61 10.43 30.23 27.35
C ARG A 61 10.28 30.62 28.82
N PHE A 62 9.42 29.92 29.55
CA PHE A 62 9.15 30.21 30.96
C PHE A 62 10.39 30.04 31.83
N ALA A 63 11.11 28.93 31.64
CA ALA A 63 12.37 28.68 32.34
C ALA A 63 13.41 29.75 32.01
N LEU A 64 13.65 30.05 30.73
CA LEU A 64 14.68 31.01 30.33
C LEU A 64 14.34 32.45 30.67
N ALA A 65 13.07 32.83 30.75
CA ALA A 65 12.67 34.16 31.20
C ALA A 65 13.15 34.46 32.63
N SER A 66 13.41 33.43 33.43
CA SER A 66 13.96 33.58 34.79
C SER A 66 15.49 33.74 34.82
N PHE A 67 16.20 33.32 33.76
CA PHE A 67 17.67 33.32 33.71
C PHE A 67 18.25 34.37 32.75
N VAL A 68 17.52 34.73 31.70
CA VAL A 68 18.00 35.61 30.62
C VAL A 68 17.19 36.90 30.62
N ARG A 69 17.88 38.03 30.83
CA ARG A 69 17.26 39.37 30.86
C ARG A 69 16.81 39.86 29.48
N ASP A 70 17.45 39.36 28.42
CA ASP A 70 17.11 39.70 27.05
C ASP A 70 16.04 38.75 26.49
N ALA A 71 14.87 39.31 26.20
CA ALA A 71 13.72 38.55 25.70
C ALA A 71 13.94 37.94 24.31
N ALA A 72 14.76 38.57 23.46
CA ALA A 72 15.06 38.06 22.12
C ALA A 72 15.95 36.82 22.20
N ILE A 73 16.98 36.87 23.06
CA ILE A 73 17.87 35.73 23.32
C ILE A 73 17.12 34.57 23.99
N ALA A 74 16.28 34.87 24.99
CA ALA A 74 15.44 33.86 25.64
C ALA A 74 14.53 33.14 24.63
N ARG A 75 13.93 33.87 23.69
CA ARG A 75 13.08 33.30 22.64
C ARG A 75 13.87 32.43 21.67
N ALA A 76 15.05 32.85 21.24
CA ALA A 76 15.89 32.08 20.32
C ALA A 76 16.28 30.72 20.91
N TYR A 77 16.72 30.69 22.17
CA TYR A 77 17.04 29.44 22.85
C TYR A 77 15.79 28.59 23.14
N ALA A 78 14.64 29.20 23.43
CA ALA A 78 13.41 28.44 23.58
C ALA A 78 12.96 27.75 22.29
N MET A 79 13.20 28.36 21.11
CA MET A 79 12.99 27.68 19.81
C MET A 79 13.87 26.44 19.68
N LEU A 80 15.12 26.51 20.17
CA LEU A 80 16.03 25.37 20.20
C LEU A 80 15.51 24.24 21.12
N ILE A 81 14.98 24.61 22.30
CA ILE A 81 14.33 23.65 23.22
C ILE A 81 13.09 23.02 22.58
N GLY A 82 12.27 23.82 21.89
CA GLY A 82 11.11 23.33 21.13
C GLY A 82 11.50 22.32 20.05
N LEU A 83 12.60 22.58 19.32
CA LEU A 83 13.16 21.62 18.36
C LEU A 83 13.61 20.32 19.03
N GLY A 84 14.28 20.42 20.19
CA GLY A 84 14.62 19.25 21.00
C GLY A 84 13.38 18.46 21.44
N GLY A 85 12.31 19.16 21.80
CA GLY A 85 11.00 18.56 22.09
C GLY A 85 10.42 17.79 20.90
N CYS A 86 10.53 18.34 19.68
CA CYS A 86 10.08 17.66 18.46
C CYS A 86 10.84 16.34 18.24
N LEU A 87 12.17 16.34 18.40
CA LEU A 87 12.98 15.13 18.29
C LEU A 87 12.58 14.08 19.33
N LEU A 88 12.37 14.51 20.58
CA LEU A 88 11.93 13.62 21.66
C LEU A 88 10.54 13.06 21.38
N GLY A 89 9.62 13.88 20.85
CA GLY A 89 8.31 13.45 20.40
C GLY A 89 8.38 12.39 19.29
N GLY A 90 9.28 12.57 18.32
CA GLY A 90 9.56 11.57 17.28
C GLY A 90 10.06 10.24 17.86
N VAL A 91 11.01 10.29 18.80
CA VAL A 91 11.51 9.09 19.51
C VAL A 91 10.38 8.41 20.29
N LEU A 92 9.57 9.16 21.03
CA LEU A 92 8.44 8.61 21.77
C LEU A 92 7.40 7.99 20.85
N CYS A 93 7.11 8.62 19.70
CA CYS A 93 6.22 8.04 18.70
C CYS A 93 6.78 6.74 18.14
N ALA A 94 8.08 6.68 17.84
CA ALA A 94 8.73 5.46 17.35
C ALA A 94 8.71 4.31 18.39
N LEU A 95 8.83 4.64 19.68
CA LEU A 95 8.76 3.66 20.76
C LEU A 95 7.31 3.19 21.03
N LEU A 96 6.35 4.11 20.99
CA LEU A 96 4.94 3.85 21.28
C LEU A 96 4.24 3.11 20.13
N PHE A 97 4.53 3.49 18.90
CA PHE A 97 4.00 2.88 17.69
C PHE A 97 5.06 1.98 17.06
N LYS A 98 5.37 0.86 17.72
CA LYS A 98 6.32 -0.14 17.20
C LYS A 98 5.97 -0.51 15.75
N PRO A 99 6.96 -0.64 14.85
CA PRO A 99 6.73 -1.02 13.45
C PRO A 99 5.96 -2.34 13.37
N LYS A 100 4.69 -2.29 12.97
CA LYS A 100 3.81 -3.46 12.84
C LYS A 100 3.96 -4.16 11.50
N ARG A 101 5.14 -4.11 10.87
CA ARG A 101 5.39 -4.67 9.54
C ARG A 101 5.28 -6.20 9.56
N THR A 102 4.07 -6.72 9.49
CA THR A 102 3.84 -8.09 9.06
C THR A 102 3.99 -8.05 7.54
N VAL A 103 5.17 -8.42 7.05
CA VAL A 103 5.35 -8.70 5.62
C VAL A 103 4.56 -9.98 5.37
N ILE A 104 3.28 -9.82 5.07
CA ILE A 104 2.49 -10.89 4.51
C ILE A 104 2.94 -10.95 3.06
N GLU A 105 3.98 -11.74 2.79
CA GLU A 105 4.14 -12.28 1.45
C GLU A 105 2.87 -13.09 1.20
N HIS A 106 1.86 -12.45 0.60
CA HIS A 106 0.92 -13.19 -0.21
C HIS A 106 1.78 -13.80 -1.30
N ALA A 107 2.33 -14.99 -1.03
CA ALA A 107 2.67 -15.92 -2.08
C ALA A 107 1.38 -16.03 -2.87
N ALA A 108 1.25 -15.23 -3.94
CA ALA A 108 0.10 -15.23 -4.80
C ALA A 108 -0.12 -16.69 -5.16
N GLY A 109 -1.09 -17.31 -4.49
CA GLY A 109 -1.35 -18.73 -4.67
C GLY A 109 -1.68 -18.92 -6.13
N GLY A 110 -1.32 -20.08 -6.68
CA GLY A 110 -1.60 -20.50 -8.07
C GLY A 110 -2.75 -19.74 -8.77
N PRO A 111 -3.98 -19.70 -8.22
CA PRO A 111 -5.12 -19.04 -8.88
C PRO A 111 -4.95 -17.54 -9.21
N GLU A 112 -4.31 -16.72 -8.36
CA GLU A 112 -4.12 -15.29 -8.66
C GLU A 112 -3.06 -15.08 -9.74
N ARG A 113 -2.01 -15.92 -9.74
CA ARG A 113 -0.98 -15.91 -10.78
C ARG A 113 -1.54 -16.39 -12.11
N ASP A 114 -2.37 -17.42 -12.10
CA ASP A 114 -3.03 -17.95 -13.30
C ASP A 114 -3.97 -16.91 -13.93
N GLU A 115 -4.70 -16.15 -13.12
CA GLU A 115 -5.57 -15.06 -13.61
C GLU A 115 -4.76 -13.89 -14.18
N ALA A 116 -3.60 -13.57 -13.60
CA ALA A 116 -2.70 -12.56 -14.16
C ALA A 116 -2.11 -13.02 -15.51
N LEU A 117 -1.74 -14.32 -15.64
CA LEU A 117 -1.30 -14.90 -16.92
C LEU A 117 -2.41 -14.85 -17.96
N ARG A 118 -3.66 -15.13 -17.58
CA ARG A 118 -4.81 -15.06 -18.46
C ARG A 118 -5.03 -13.65 -18.99
N GLN A 119 -4.99 -12.64 -18.11
CA GLN A 119 -5.08 -11.23 -18.51
C GLN A 119 -3.94 -10.82 -19.45
N LEU A 120 -2.72 -11.31 -19.21
CA LEU A 120 -1.58 -11.04 -20.07
C LEU A 120 -1.67 -11.77 -21.43
N ALA A 121 -2.28 -12.96 -21.46
CA ALA A 121 -2.59 -13.69 -22.70
C ALA A 121 -3.67 -12.99 -23.54
N GLU A 122 -4.63 -12.32 -22.89
CA GLU A 122 -5.71 -11.57 -23.53
C GLU A 122 -5.27 -10.18 -24.01
N ALA A 123 -4.13 -9.67 -23.53
CA ALA A 123 -3.54 -8.41 -23.99
C ALA A 123 -3.00 -8.52 -25.43
N SER A 124 -3.11 -7.42 -26.19
CA SER A 124 -2.73 -7.34 -27.61
C SER A 124 -1.27 -7.76 -27.84
N GLY A 125 -1.06 -9.00 -28.28
CA GLY A 125 0.26 -9.60 -28.50
C GLY A 125 0.39 -11.04 -27.99
N GLY A 126 -0.43 -11.44 -27.01
CA GLY A 126 -0.36 -12.75 -26.37
C GLY A 126 0.97 -13.00 -25.64
N LEU A 127 1.11 -14.18 -25.02
CA LEU A 127 2.31 -14.54 -24.23
C LEU A 127 3.48 -15.08 -25.06
N GLY A 128 3.27 -15.43 -26.35
CA GLY A 128 4.26 -16.16 -27.15
C GLY A 128 4.54 -17.57 -26.63
N ALA A 129 5.53 -18.27 -27.19
CA ALA A 129 6.01 -19.55 -26.67
C ALA A 129 7.27 -19.35 -25.83
N ALA A 130 7.42 -20.12 -24.74
CA ALA A 130 8.64 -20.07 -23.93
C ALA A 130 9.90 -20.50 -24.72
N SER A 131 9.73 -21.16 -25.87
CA SER A 131 10.80 -21.50 -26.82
C SER A 131 11.35 -20.31 -27.60
N ASP A 132 10.60 -19.21 -27.68
CA ASP A 132 10.97 -18.03 -28.48
C ASP A 132 11.84 -17.04 -27.69
N LEU A 133 12.09 -17.33 -26.41
CA LEU A 133 12.94 -16.54 -25.52
C LEU A 133 14.43 -16.68 -25.91
N SER A 134 15.16 -15.58 -25.84
CA SER A 134 16.62 -15.62 -25.98
C SER A 134 17.26 -16.40 -24.82
N PRO A 135 18.47 -16.95 -25.00
CA PRO A 135 19.15 -17.68 -23.92
C PRO A 135 19.35 -16.85 -22.65
N SER A 136 19.54 -15.54 -22.77
CA SER A 136 19.67 -14.63 -21.62
C SER A 136 18.34 -14.41 -20.90
N ALA A 137 17.25 -14.18 -21.64
CA ALA A 137 15.92 -13.97 -21.05
C ALA A 137 15.41 -15.24 -20.36
N ARG A 138 15.72 -16.41 -20.90
CA ARG A 138 15.36 -17.70 -20.28
C ARG A 138 16.06 -17.92 -18.94
N ALA A 139 17.34 -17.55 -18.84
CA ALA A 139 18.10 -17.65 -17.59
C ALA A 139 17.53 -16.70 -16.51
N GLU A 140 17.16 -15.47 -16.87
CA GLU A 140 16.53 -14.53 -15.94
C GLU A 140 15.15 -15.02 -15.48
N MET A 141 14.35 -15.60 -16.39
CA MET A 141 13.05 -16.18 -16.03
C MET A 141 13.17 -17.43 -15.14
N GLU A 142 14.24 -18.21 -15.29
CA GLU A 142 14.54 -19.36 -14.45
C GLU A 142 14.97 -18.90 -13.03
N GLU A 143 15.83 -17.89 -12.94
CA GLU A 143 16.24 -17.29 -11.65
C GLU A 143 15.07 -16.71 -10.86
N LEU A 144 14.09 -16.12 -11.56
CA LEU A 144 12.87 -15.57 -10.96
C LEU A 144 11.79 -16.63 -10.69
N GLY A 145 12.02 -17.91 -11.03
CA GLY A 145 11.04 -18.99 -10.87
C GLY A 145 9.77 -18.83 -11.74
N LEU A 146 9.85 -18.02 -12.81
CA LEU A 146 8.75 -17.73 -13.71
C LEU A 146 8.66 -18.73 -14.87
N LEU A 147 9.78 -19.38 -15.22
CA LEU A 147 9.84 -20.28 -16.37
C LEU A 147 8.86 -21.47 -16.23
N ASP A 148 8.84 -22.11 -15.06
CA ASP A 148 7.94 -23.24 -14.76
C ASP A 148 6.46 -22.82 -14.78
N LEU A 149 6.17 -21.62 -14.28
CA LEU A 149 4.82 -21.06 -14.25
C LEU A 149 4.28 -20.87 -15.67
N PHE A 150 5.04 -20.24 -16.56
CA PHE A 150 4.63 -20.03 -17.96
C PHE A 150 4.55 -21.36 -18.73
N ALA A 151 5.49 -22.29 -18.51
CA ALA A 151 5.46 -23.61 -19.14
C ALA A 151 4.21 -24.42 -18.73
N SER A 152 3.80 -24.34 -17.46
CA SER A 152 2.59 -25.01 -16.97
C SER A 152 1.30 -24.42 -17.57
N TYR A 153 1.26 -23.11 -17.76
CA TYR A 153 0.16 -22.40 -18.41
C TYR A 153 0.07 -22.74 -19.91
N GLU A 154 1.20 -22.80 -20.61
CA GLU A 154 1.26 -23.20 -22.02
C GLU A 154 0.76 -24.63 -22.23
N ALA A 155 1.21 -25.58 -21.39
CA ALA A 155 0.77 -26.98 -21.45
C ALA A 155 -0.74 -27.14 -21.19
N SER A 156 -1.28 -26.38 -20.24
CA SER A 156 -2.71 -26.36 -19.93
C SER A 156 -3.53 -25.76 -21.07
N SER A 157 -3.06 -24.67 -21.67
CA SER A 157 -3.68 -24.01 -22.82
C SER A 157 -3.64 -24.88 -24.08
N ALA A 158 -2.55 -25.61 -24.33
CA ALA A 158 -2.43 -26.56 -25.44
C ALA A 158 -3.38 -27.76 -25.29
N ARG A 159 -3.53 -28.27 -24.05
CA ARG A 159 -4.46 -29.36 -23.75
C ARG A 159 -5.92 -28.93 -23.91
N ALA A 160 -6.28 -27.74 -23.46
CA ALA A 160 -7.61 -27.17 -23.65
C ALA A 160 -7.98 -26.99 -25.14
N ARG A 161 -7.02 -26.58 -25.98
CA ARG A 161 -7.20 -26.50 -27.44
C ARG A 161 -7.37 -27.86 -28.12
N THR A 162 -6.79 -28.92 -27.56
CA THR A 162 -6.77 -30.27 -28.17
C THR A 162 -7.95 -31.13 -27.73
N GLY A 163 -8.46 -30.94 -26.51
CA GLY A 163 -9.60 -31.71 -25.95
C GLY A 163 -10.99 -31.18 -26.27
N GLY A 164 -11.11 -30.10 -27.05
CA GLY A 164 -12.37 -29.46 -27.42
C GLY A 164 -12.91 -29.80 -28.82
N ARG A 165 -12.51 -30.93 -29.43
CA ARG A 165 -13.02 -31.41 -30.73
C ARG A 165 -13.81 -32.70 -30.59
#